data_AF-A0A8J9YRY8-F1
#
_entry.id   AF-A0A8J9YRY8-F1
#
_cell.length_a   1.000
_cell.length_b   1.000
_cell.length_c   1.000
_cell.angle_alpha   90.00
_cell.angle_beta   90.00
_cell.angle_gamma   90.00
#
_symmetry.space_group_name_H-M   'P 1'
#
loop_
_entity.id
_entity.type
_entity.pdbx_description
1 polymer ?
#
loop_
_entity_poly.entity_id
_entity_poly.type
_entity_poly.pdbx_seq_one_letter_code
_entity_poly.pdbx_strand_id
1 'polypeptide(L)'
;MYRTDPVPAGAVTVAVAVTINPSESQADLVRSMEAPPTKARQEEHDPWHVAKLKDEGTKWRDLDTKGKILRALGYVLKPLLLLGLIYLFICSLDFLSSAFRLLGGRAAGETLSNSELLRNPVAGLMIGVLATVLVQSSSTSTSIVVTMVGAGILQVKPAIPIIMGANIGTSVTNTIVSLAHSGDRDEFRRAFAGATVHDMFNWLCVIVLLPLEVISSYLFQLTAAIINSYNIQTNEDAKQEILKVITKPFTDLVIKIDKKVITKIAQGLPANETGSLLKEGDYLFANTGLSESQLGVVILILSLIILCVCLVLIVKLLHSILRGRVAYWTKKVINAEFPGRAAFLSGYLAIAAGAGMTFIVQSSSIFTSALTPLVAVGVLHIERCYPLTLGANIGTTATAILASLTQDGQDLKNSLQLALCHFFFNITGILLWYPIPSLVESCKPSMSKWFPHPPIVLAKWLGNKTAKYRWFAMVYLFLMFFILPALVFGLSFAGWEVLVGVGVPILALFVIICVINVMQAQFPRFLPVKLRTWNFLPAPFHSLKPYDIVCVKVLEPCGKFCKCCRQVTCHFYHLR
;
A
#
# COMPACT_ATOMS: atom_id res chain seq x y z
N MET A 1 -47.21 -18.44 -25.28
CA MET A 1 -46.38 -19.57 -25.75
C MET A 1 -45.03 -19.48 -25.07
N TYR A 2 -44.90 -20.11 -23.91
CA TYR A 2 -43.61 -20.31 -23.24
C TYR A 2 -42.90 -21.46 -23.93
N ARG A 3 -41.68 -21.23 -24.43
CA ARG A 3 -40.82 -22.27 -24.99
C ARG A 3 -39.90 -22.76 -23.89
N THR A 4 -40.13 -23.99 -23.43
CA THR A 4 -39.31 -24.75 -22.49
C THR A 4 -38.30 -25.56 -23.29
N ASP A 5 -37.02 -25.25 -23.17
CA ASP A 5 -35.94 -26.15 -23.59
C ASP A 5 -35.38 -26.88 -22.36
N PRO A 6 -35.13 -28.20 -22.42
CA PRO A 6 -34.73 -29.01 -21.28
C PRO A 6 -33.24 -28.90 -20.97
N VAL A 7 -32.91 -28.84 -19.68
CA VAL A 7 -31.54 -28.99 -19.14
C VAL A 7 -31.18 -30.49 -19.13
N PRO A 8 -30.02 -30.93 -19.64
CA PRO A 8 -29.63 -32.32 -19.54
C PRO A 8 -29.17 -32.66 -18.12
N ALA A 9 -29.75 -33.73 -17.55
CA ALA A 9 -29.43 -34.27 -16.25
C ALA A 9 -28.09 -35.02 -16.26
N GLY A 10 -27.05 -34.43 -15.68
CA GLY A 10 -25.85 -35.14 -15.24
C GLY A 10 -25.93 -35.39 -13.74
N ALA A 11 -26.52 -36.51 -13.33
CA ALA A 11 -26.53 -36.94 -11.93
C ALA A 11 -25.13 -37.42 -11.53
N VAL A 12 -24.42 -36.64 -10.72
CA VAL A 12 -23.29 -37.15 -9.92
C VAL A 12 -23.90 -37.80 -8.68
N THR A 13 -23.97 -39.12 -8.67
CA THR A 13 -24.29 -39.91 -7.48
C THR A 13 -23.16 -39.76 -6.45
N VAL A 14 -23.38 -38.95 -5.42
CA VAL A 14 -22.56 -38.98 -4.21
C VAL A 14 -23.09 -40.13 -3.35
N ALA A 15 -22.40 -41.28 -3.39
CA ALA A 15 -22.62 -42.34 -2.42
C ALA A 15 -22.14 -41.85 -1.05
N VAL A 16 -23.06 -41.56 -0.14
CA VAL A 16 -22.75 -41.29 1.26
C VAL A 16 -22.48 -42.64 1.92
N ALA A 17 -21.21 -42.94 2.19
CA ALA A 17 -20.85 -44.06 3.07
C ALA A 17 -21.23 -43.67 4.50
N VAL A 18 -22.30 -44.27 5.02
CA VAL A 18 -22.67 -44.17 6.44
C VAL A 18 -21.74 -45.09 7.21
N THR A 19 -20.82 -44.51 7.99
CA THR A 19 -19.98 -45.26 8.93
C THR A 19 -20.85 -45.65 10.12
N ILE A 20 -21.24 -46.92 10.21
CA ILE A 20 -22.01 -47.45 11.35
C ILE A 20 -21.03 -47.69 12.51
N ASN A 21 -21.25 -47.02 13.64
CA ASN A 21 -20.50 -47.28 14.86
C ASN A 21 -21.05 -48.56 15.55
N PRO A 22 -20.20 -49.49 16.02
CA PRO A 22 -20.66 -50.75 16.62
C PRO A 22 -21.43 -50.61 17.94
N SER A 23 -21.57 -49.39 18.47
CA SER A 23 -22.21 -49.09 19.76
C SER A 23 -23.64 -48.55 19.66
N GLU A 24 -24.19 -48.40 18.45
CA GLU A 24 -25.56 -47.89 18.28
C GLU A 24 -26.59 -49.00 18.46
N SER A 25 -27.60 -48.75 19.30
CA SER A 25 -28.67 -49.71 19.54
C SER A 25 -29.60 -49.79 18.32
N GLN A 26 -30.24 -50.93 18.06
CA GLN A 26 -31.18 -51.08 16.94
C GLN A 26 -32.33 -50.05 16.96
N ALA A 27 -32.68 -49.52 18.14
CA ALA A 27 -33.70 -48.49 18.28
C ALA A 27 -33.24 -47.12 17.72
N ASP A 28 -31.94 -46.82 17.77
CA ASP A 28 -31.37 -45.57 17.25
C ASP A 28 -31.24 -45.61 15.72
N LEU A 29 -30.97 -46.80 15.16
CA LEU A 29 -30.97 -47.04 13.72
C LEU A 29 -32.35 -46.82 13.09
N VAL A 30 -33.42 -47.32 13.71
CA VAL A 30 -34.79 -47.14 13.19
C VAL A 30 -35.22 -45.66 13.26
N ARG A 31 -34.85 -44.94 14.32
CA ARG A 31 -35.08 -43.48 14.43
C ARG A 31 -34.37 -42.66 13.36
N SER A 32 -33.20 -43.11 12.90
CA SER A 32 -32.45 -42.43 11.84
C SER A 32 -33.09 -42.64 10.44
N MET A 33 -33.83 -43.73 10.26
CA MET A 33 -34.50 -44.08 9.00
C MET A 33 -35.91 -43.46 8.85
N GLU A 34 -36.57 -43.13 9.97
CA GLU A 34 -37.92 -42.53 9.98
C GLU A 34 -37.92 -40.99 10.03
N ALA A 35 -36.76 -40.35 10.06
CA ALA A 35 -36.70 -38.90 9.99
C ALA A 35 -37.23 -38.41 8.62
N PRO A 36 -38.21 -37.48 8.56
CA PRO A 36 -38.65 -36.91 7.29
C PRO A 36 -37.43 -36.30 6.59
N PRO A 37 -37.36 -36.31 5.24
CA PRO A 37 -36.18 -35.83 4.53
C PRO A 37 -35.90 -34.41 4.98
N THR A 38 -34.88 -34.26 5.81
CA THR A 38 -34.36 -32.95 6.18
C THR A 38 -34.00 -32.30 4.87
N LYS A 39 -34.61 -31.14 4.59
CA LYS A 39 -34.21 -30.28 3.47
C LYS A 39 -32.71 -30.33 3.42
N ALA A 40 -32.15 -30.92 2.36
CA ALA A 40 -30.71 -30.95 2.15
C ALA A 40 -30.24 -29.52 2.41
N ARG A 41 -29.50 -29.35 3.51
CA ARG A 41 -28.95 -28.05 3.89
C ARG A 41 -28.02 -27.74 2.72
N GLN A 42 -28.46 -26.89 1.80
CA GLN A 42 -27.55 -26.32 0.81
C GLN A 42 -26.41 -25.77 1.67
N GLU A 43 -25.23 -26.38 1.58
CA GLU A 43 -24.03 -25.79 2.16
C GLU A 43 -23.99 -24.38 1.58
N GLU A 44 -24.18 -23.40 2.46
CA GLU A 44 -24.21 -21.99 2.08
C GLU A 44 -22.83 -21.72 1.46
N HIS A 45 -22.78 -21.52 0.14
CA HIS A 45 -21.54 -21.24 -0.60
C HIS A 45 -20.96 -19.94 -0.04
N ASP A 46 -20.14 -20.03 1.01
CA ASP A 46 -19.42 -18.90 1.55
C ASP A 46 -18.29 -18.59 0.58
N PRO A 47 -18.40 -17.52 -0.21
CA PRO A 47 -17.41 -17.29 -1.22
C PRO A 47 -16.10 -16.80 -0.57
N TRP A 48 -16.08 -16.47 0.74
CA TRP A 48 -14.86 -16.18 1.52
C TRP A 48 -14.16 -17.43 2.08
N HIS A 49 -14.69 -18.63 1.84
CA HIS A 49 -14.12 -19.87 2.33
C HIS A 49 -12.75 -20.20 1.69
N VAL A 50 -11.85 -20.77 2.47
CA VAL A 50 -10.46 -21.08 2.08
C VAL A 50 -10.35 -22.46 1.44
N ALA A 51 -9.70 -22.55 0.29
CA ALA A 51 -9.41 -23.82 -0.36
C ALA A 51 -8.19 -24.50 0.28
N LYS A 52 -8.26 -25.83 0.47
CA LYS A 52 -7.09 -26.63 0.88
C LYS A 52 -6.11 -26.71 -0.29
N LEU A 53 -4.86 -26.33 -0.06
CA LEU A 53 -3.87 -26.25 -1.14
C LEU A 53 -3.43 -27.61 -1.65
N LYS A 54 -3.19 -27.66 -2.96
CA LYS A 54 -2.22 -28.57 -3.57
C LYS A 54 -0.84 -27.90 -3.54
N ASP A 55 0.16 -28.63 -3.05
CA ASP A 55 1.55 -28.20 -3.04
C ASP A 55 2.14 -28.43 -4.43
N GLU A 56 2.38 -27.36 -5.20
CA GLU A 56 2.93 -27.43 -6.56
C GLU A 56 4.46 -27.38 -6.60
N GLY A 57 5.12 -27.37 -5.42
CA GLY A 57 6.57 -27.34 -5.32
C GLY A 57 7.23 -28.72 -5.42
N THR A 58 8.10 -28.91 -6.41
CA THR A 58 9.07 -30.04 -6.44
C THR A 58 9.89 -30.11 -5.15
N LYS A 59 9.81 -31.24 -4.42
CA LYS A 59 10.52 -31.43 -3.15
C LYS A 59 12.02 -31.54 -3.41
N TRP A 60 12.84 -31.20 -2.42
CA TRP A 60 14.32 -31.28 -2.55
C TRP A 60 14.82 -32.66 -3.00
N ARG A 61 14.12 -33.70 -2.54
CA ARG A 61 14.45 -35.10 -2.81
C ARG A 61 14.25 -35.46 -4.28
N ASP A 62 13.32 -34.78 -4.94
CA ASP A 62 12.88 -35.06 -6.32
C ASP A 62 13.69 -34.26 -7.35
N LEU A 63 14.67 -33.46 -6.91
CA LEU A 63 15.56 -32.69 -7.78
C LEU A 63 16.80 -33.50 -8.19
N ASP A 64 17.19 -33.36 -9.45
CA ASP A 64 18.46 -33.85 -9.97
C ASP A 64 19.67 -33.09 -9.38
N THR A 65 20.88 -33.60 -9.56
CA THR A 65 22.10 -32.99 -9.00
C THR A 65 22.31 -31.56 -9.52
N LYS A 66 22.00 -31.29 -10.79
CA LYS A 66 22.07 -29.92 -11.36
C LYS A 66 21.02 -29.01 -10.73
N GLY A 67 19.78 -29.48 -10.57
CA GLY A 67 18.71 -28.75 -9.90
C GLY A 67 19.00 -28.46 -8.43
N LYS A 68 19.67 -29.36 -7.71
CA LYS A 68 20.14 -29.12 -6.34
C LYS A 68 21.21 -28.02 -6.27
N ILE A 69 22.21 -28.08 -7.16
CA ILE A 69 23.27 -27.07 -7.23
C ILE A 69 22.69 -25.70 -7.61
N LEU A 70 21.87 -25.62 -8.65
CA LEU A 70 21.27 -24.37 -9.11
C LEU A 70 20.38 -23.74 -8.03
N ARG A 71 19.66 -24.56 -7.26
CA ARG A 71 18.80 -24.11 -6.16
C ARG A 71 19.60 -23.66 -4.94
N ALA A 72 20.68 -24.36 -4.59
CA ALA A 72 21.63 -23.93 -3.55
C ALA A 72 22.30 -22.61 -3.91
N LEU A 73 22.79 -22.49 -5.15
CA LEU A 73 23.41 -21.28 -5.66
C LEU A 73 22.40 -20.12 -5.69
N GLY A 74 21.15 -20.38 -6.05
CA GLY A 74 20.06 -19.42 -5.95
C GLY A 74 19.77 -18.94 -4.51
N TYR A 75 19.93 -19.80 -3.49
CA TYR A 75 19.76 -19.39 -2.09
C TYR A 75 20.89 -18.48 -1.59
N VAL A 76 22.09 -18.54 -2.18
CA VAL A 76 23.23 -17.69 -1.78
C VAL A 76 23.33 -16.44 -2.66
N LEU A 77 23.23 -16.60 -3.99
CA LEU A 77 23.41 -15.52 -4.95
C LEU A 77 22.28 -14.48 -4.89
N LYS A 78 21.01 -14.91 -4.68
CA LYS A 78 19.88 -13.97 -4.64
C LYS A 78 19.98 -13.01 -3.43
N PRO A 79 20.26 -13.44 -2.20
CA PRO A 79 20.52 -12.51 -1.09
C PRO A 79 21.71 -11.59 -1.30
N LEU A 80 22.83 -12.10 -1.85
CA LEU A 80 24.00 -11.27 -2.16
C LEU A 80 23.69 -10.19 -3.20
N LEU A 81 22.99 -10.56 -4.28
CA LEU A 81 22.53 -9.61 -5.29
C LEU A 81 21.56 -8.58 -4.71
N LEU A 82 20.68 -9.00 -3.79
CA LEU A 82 19.77 -8.09 -3.08
C LEU A 82 20.54 -7.08 -2.24
N LEU A 83 21.56 -7.50 -1.48
CA LEU A 83 22.42 -6.61 -0.71
C LEU A 83 23.16 -5.62 -1.62
N GLY A 84 23.69 -6.08 -2.76
CA GLY A 84 24.34 -5.22 -3.76
C GLY A 84 23.38 -4.19 -4.36
N LEU A 85 22.15 -4.58 -4.66
CA LEU A 85 21.13 -3.64 -5.13
C LEU A 85 20.71 -2.65 -4.03
N ILE A 86 20.56 -3.09 -2.78
CA ILE A 86 20.28 -2.18 -1.65
C ILE A 86 21.43 -1.17 -1.47
N TYR A 87 22.68 -1.60 -1.60
CA TYR A 87 23.83 -0.68 -1.58
C TYR A 87 23.74 0.36 -2.70
N LEU A 88 23.50 -0.07 -3.94
CA LEU A 88 23.33 0.83 -5.09
C LEU A 88 22.16 1.81 -4.90
N PHE A 89 21.06 1.34 -4.32
CA PHE A 89 19.92 2.17 -3.96
C PHE A 89 20.32 3.25 -2.96
N ILE A 90 21.03 2.91 -1.88
CA ILE A 90 21.49 3.88 -0.88
C ILE A 90 22.46 4.91 -1.51
N CYS A 91 23.38 4.47 -2.40
CA CYS A 91 24.24 5.38 -3.16
C CYS A 91 23.42 6.34 -4.04
N SER A 92 22.35 5.87 -4.68
CA SER A 92 21.48 6.73 -5.50
C SER A 92 20.78 7.82 -4.69
N LEU A 93 20.46 7.56 -3.40
CA LEU A 93 19.87 8.57 -2.50
C LEU A 93 20.87 9.68 -2.15
N ASP A 94 22.15 9.35 -1.99
CA ASP A 94 23.21 10.33 -1.72
C ASP A 94 23.48 11.21 -2.97
N PHE A 95 23.44 10.61 -4.18
CA PHE A 95 23.47 11.38 -5.43
C PHE A 95 22.24 12.28 -5.59
N LEU A 96 21.06 11.79 -5.24
CA LEU A 96 19.83 12.56 -5.28
C LEU A 96 19.90 13.76 -4.33
N SER A 97 20.44 13.57 -3.11
CA SER A 97 20.69 14.67 -2.15
C SER A 97 21.63 15.71 -2.74
N SER A 98 22.73 15.24 -3.33
CA SER A 98 23.75 16.09 -3.95
C SER A 98 23.17 16.90 -5.12
N ALA A 99 22.41 16.25 -6.00
CA ALA A 99 21.73 16.90 -7.11
C ALA A 99 20.73 17.96 -6.64
N PHE A 100 19.94 17.63 -5.61
CA PHE A 100 19.02 18.57 -5.00
C PHE A 100 19.75 19.78 -4.42
N ARG A 101 20.87 19.60 -3.70
CA ARG A 101 21.66 20.73 -3.19
C ARG A 101 22.21 21.63 -4.30
N LEU A 102 22.62 21.06 -5.43
CA LEU A 102 23.08 21.81 -6.60
C LEU A 102 21.94 22.56 -7.31
N LEU A 103 20.75 21.96 -7.40
CA LEU A 103 19.58 22.55 -8.05
C LEU A 103 18.84 23.56 -7.17
N GLY A 104 18.86 23.32 -5.86
CA GLY A 104 18.00 23.92 -4.86
C GLY A 104 18.66 25.03 -4.04
N GLY A 105 19.80 25.58 -4.47
CA GLY A 105 20.52 26.65 -3.75
C GLY A 105 19.60 27.77 -3.23
N ARG A 106 20.01 28.49 -2.18
CA ARG A 106 19.22 29.45 -1.34
C ARG A 106 17.89 29.97 -1.90
N ALA A 107 17.89 30.55 -3.10
CA ALA A 107 16.70 31.12 -3.73
C ALA A 107 15.58 30.11 -4.04
N ALA A 108 15.91 28.87 -4.45
CA ALA A 108 14.92 27.87 -4.83
C ALA A 108 14.22 27.24 -3.60
N GLY A 109 14.96 26.96 -2.52
CA GLY A 109 14.39 26.47 -1.26
C GLY A 109 13.45 27.48 -0.59
N GLU A 110 13.80 28.77 -0.61
CA GLU A 110 12.93 29.84 -0.10
C GLU A 110 11.71 30.06 -0.99
N THR A 111 11.87 30.09 -2.32
CA THR A 111 10.75 30.27 -3.25
C THR A 111 9.77 29.09 -3.18
N LEU A 112 10.29 27.86 -3.09
CA LEU A 112 9.47 26.66 -2.99
C LEU A 112 8.78 26.60 -1.61
N SER A 113 9.48 26.87 -0.52
CA SER A 113 8.90 26.89 0.83
C SER A 113 7.86 28.00 1.03
N ASN A 114 8.00 29.12 0.32
CA ASN A 114 7.04 30.24 0.35
C ASN A 114 5.89 30.10 -0.65
N SER A 115 5.89 29.05 -1.49
CA SER A 115 4.79 28.82 -2.42
C SER A 115 3.49 28.55 -1.66
N GLU A 116 2.42 29.25 -2.05
CA GLU A 116 1.08 29.02 -1.47
C GLU A 116 0.62 27.57 -1.64
N LEU A 117 1.12 26.90 -2.68
CA LEU A 117 0.85 25.50 -2.98
C LEU A 117 1.34 24.57 -1.86
N LEU A 118 2.60 24.73 -1.40
CA LEU A 118 3.16 23.85 -0.36
C LEU A 118 2.70 24.21 1.05
N ARG A 119 2.15 25.42 1.25
CA ARG A 119 1.47 25.80 2.49
C ARG A 119 0.10 25.14 2.65
N ASN A 120 -0.53 24.71 1.55
CA ASN A 120 -1.80 24.00 1.60
C ASN A 120 -1.57 22.50 1.90
N PRO A 121 -1.96 21.99 3.09
CA PRO A 121 -1.72 20.60 3.46
C PRO A 121 -2.47 19.61 2.57
N VAL A 122 -3.62 19.99 2.01
CA VAL A 122 -4.37 19.15 1.07
C VAL A 122 -3.64 19.06 -0.27
N ALA A 123 -3.06 20.16 -0.74
CA ALA A 123 -2.22 20.13 -1.94
C ALA A 123 -0.98 19.25 -1.73
N GLY A 124 -0.31 19.39 -0.58
CA GLY A 124 0.82 18.52 -0.19
C GLY A 124 0.43 17.04 -0.18
N LEU A 125 -0.72 16.70 0.43
CA LEU A 125 -1.26 15.33 0.39
C LEU A 125 -1.43 14.83 -1.04
N MET A 126 -2.06 15.61 -1.93
CA MET A 126 -2.30 15.20 -3.31
C MET A 126 -1.01 15.07 -4.13
N ILE A 127 -0.02 15.95 -3.91
CA ILE A 127 1.33 15.83 -4.49
C ILE A 127 1.93 14.47 -4.10
N GLY A 128 1.82 14.07 -2.82
CA GLY A 128 2.29 12.77 -2.35
C GLY A 128 1.60 11.60 -3.04
N VAL A 129 0.27 11.64 -3.15
CA VAL A 129 -0.51 10.60 -3.84
C VAL A 129 -0.07 10.48 -5.30
N LEU A 130 -0.08 11.59 -6.04
CA LEU A 130 0.26 11.62 -7.46
C LEU A 130 1.72 11.22 -7.70
N ALA A 131 2.65 11.69 -6.87
CA ALA A 131 4.06 11.30 -6.96
C ALA A 131 4.22 9.79 -6.82
N THR A 132 3.61 9.18 -5.79
CA THR A 132 3.67 7.72 -5.64
C THR A 132 2.96 6.99 -6.76
N VAL A 133 1.84 7.49 -7.29
CA VAL A 133 1.15 6.86 -8.41
C VAL A 133 2.00 6.89 -9.68
N LEU A 134 2.73 7.96 -9.95
CA LEU A 134 3.63 8.07 -11.09
C LEU A 134 4.88 7.21 -10.92
N VAL A 135 5.48 7.23 -9.74
CA VAL A 135 6.71 6.49 -9.41
C VAL A 135 6.43 5.00 -9.14
N GLN A 136 5.17 4.65 -8.82
CA GLN A 136 4.71 3.32 -8.41
C GLN A 136 5.40 2.76 -7.15
N SER A 137 6.04 3.63 -6.36
CA SER A 137 6.78 3.24 -5.16
C SER A 137 6.70 4.33 -4.10
N SER A 138 6.02 4.01 -2.99
CA SER A 138 5.91 4.91 -1.86
C SER A 138 7.20 5.03 -1.07
N SER A 139 7.99 3.95 -0.93
CA SER A 139 9.34 4.00 -0.35
C SER A 139 10.22 4.99 -1.11
N THR A 140 10.21 4.93 -2.45
CA THR A 140 10.96 5.85 -3.30
C THR A 140 10.46 7.28 -3.16
N SER A 141 9.16 7.51 -3.27
CA SER A 141 8.58 8.85 -3.19
C SER A 141 8.86 9.49 -1.83
N THR A 142 8.75 8.70 -0.76
CA THR A 142 9.10 9.09 0.61
C THR A 142 10.59 9.40 0.73
N SER A 143 11.48 8.56 0.21
CA SER A 143 12.93 8.83 0.23
C SER A 143 13.29 10.10 -0.51
N ILE A 144 12.68 10.37 -1.68
CA ILE A 144 12.87 11.63 -2.41
C ILE A 144 12.51 12.82 -1.52
N VAL A 145 11.34 12.79 -0.88
CA VAL A 145 10.88 13.88 0.01
C VAL A 145 11.77 14.03 1.24
N VAL A 146 12.18 12.93 1.88
CA VAL A 146 13.12 12.94 3.02
C VAL A 146 14.46 13.52 2.61
N THR A 147 14.96 13.16 1.44
CA THR A 147 16.20 13.69 0.88
C THR A 147 16.07 15.17 0.51
N MET A 148 14.92 15.64 0.02
CA MET A 148 14.66 17.07 -0.20
C MET A 148 14.64 17.86 1.11
N VAL A 149 14.08 17.30 2.20
CA VAL A 149 14.15 17.91 3.54
C VAL A 149 15.59 17.94 4.06
N GLY A 150 16.35 16.85 3.86
CA GLY A 150 17.77 16.80 4.16
C GLY A 150 18.62 17.73 3.29
N ALA A 151 18.19 18.07 2.10
CA ALA A 151 18.87 19.06 1.25
C ALA A 151 18.50 20.51 1.60
N GLY A 152 17.59 20.74 2.56
CA GLY A 152 17.11 22.06 2.94
C GLY A 152 16.14 22.70 1.93
N ILE A 153 15.68 21.93 0.94
CA ILE A 153 14.76 22.41 -0.11
C ILE A 153 13.32 22.50 0.40
N LEU A 154 12.95 21.56 1.27
CA LEU A 154 11.61 21.45 1.82
C LEU A 154 11.68 21.44 3.35
N GLN A 155 10.77 22.15 4.01
CA GLN A 155 10.67 22.12 5.46
C GLN A 155 9.89 20.87 5.93
N VAL A 156 10.11 20.44 7.18
CA VAL A 156 9.46 19.25 7.74
C VAL A 156 7.93 19.38 7.73
N LYS A 157 7.37 20.51 8.17
CA LYS A 157 5.91 20.73 8.25
C LYS A 157 5.18 20.52 6.92
N PRO A 158 5.52 21.19 5.80
CA PRO A 158 4.87 20.97 4.52
C PRO A 158 5.16 19.59 3.92
N ALA A 159 6.25 18.92 4.34
CA ALA A 159 6.55 17.56 3.91
C ALA A 159 5.67 16.48 4.57
N ILE A 160 5.13 16.72 5.77
CA ILE A 160 4.31 15.72 6.48
C ILE A 160 3.08 15.28 5.66
N PRO A 161 2.25 16.20 5.12
CA PRO A 161 1.14 15.80 4.25
C PRO A 161 1.59 15.07 2.98
N ILE A 162 2.73 15.44 2.39
CA ILE A 162 3.28 14.74 1.21
C ILE A 162 3.59 13.28 1.54
N ILE A 163 4.18 13.01 2.72
CA ILE A 163 4.46 11.64 3.17
C ILE A 163 3.16 10.86 3.44
N MET A 164 2.16 11.49 4.05
CA MET A 164 0.83 10.87 4.23
C MET A 164 0.22 10.46 2.88
N GLY A 165 0.35 11.33 1.87
CA GLY A 165 -0.14 11.08 0.52
C GLY A 165 0.65 9.99 -0.20
N ALA A 166 1.97 9.98 -0.02
CA ALA A 166 2.84 8.97 -0.59
C ALA A 166 2.45 7.56 -0.13
N ASN A 167 1.99 7.41 1.12
CA ASN A 167 1.54 6.14 1.67
C ASN A 167 0.23 5.63 1.01
N ILE A 168 -0.72 6.54 0.73
CA ILE A 168 -1.97 6.22 0.00
C ILE A 168 -1.67 5.66 -1.40
N GLY A 169 -0.77 6.30 -2.16
CA GLY A 169 -0.53 5.93 -3.57
C GLY A 169 -0.02 4.49 -3.80
N THR A 170 0.49 3.82 -2.76
CA THR A 170 1.06 2.45 -2.82
C THR A 170 0.05 1.40 -3.34
N SER A 171 -1.25 1.67 -3.21
CA SER A 171 -2.32 0.71 -3.47
C SER A 171 -2.65 0.49 -4.96
N VAL A 172 -2.14 1.33 -5.87
CA VAL A 172 -2.39 1.18 -7.32
C VAL A 172 -1.91 -0.17 -7.84
N THR A 173 -0.69 -0.56 -7.50
CA THR A 173 -0.08 -1.81 -7.99
C THR A 173 -0.90 -3.03 -7.56
N ASN A 174 -1.33 -3.10 -6.30
CA ASN A 174 -2.16 -4.20 -5.78
C ASN A 174 -3.50 -4.28 -6.50
N THR A 175 -4.10 -3.12 -6.78
CA THR A 175 -5.37 -3.04 -7.50
C THR A 175 -5.20 -3.58 -8.93
N ILE A 176 -4.10 -3.24 -9.62
CA ILE A 176 -3.77 -3.81 -10.94
C ILE A 176 -3.59 -5.33 -10.86
N VAL A 177 -2.87 -5.83 -9.86
CA VAL A 177 -2.67 -7.28 -9.66
C VAL A 177 -4.01 -7.99 -9.46
N SER A 178 -4.95 -7.39 -8.72
CA SER A 178 -6.27 -7.98 -8.52
C SER A 178 -7.08 -8.14 -9.82
N LEU A 179 -6.86 -7.26 -10.82
CA LEU A 179 -7.53 -7.35 -12.14
C LEU A 179 -7.13 -8.62 -12.89
N ALA A 180 -5.95 -9.19 -12.63
CA ALA A 180 -5.53 -10.45 -13.22
C ALA A 180 -6.41 -11.64 -12.81
N HIS A 181 -7.13 -11.53 -11.68
CA HIS A 181 -8.07 -12.54 -11.18
C HIS A 181 -9.52 -12.29 -11.63
N SER A 182 -9.77 -11.33 -12.53
CA SER A 182 -11.13 -10.94 -12.96
C SER A 182 -11.92 -12.02 -13.73
N GLY A 183 -11.24 -13.09 -14.17
CA GLY A 183 -11.86 -14.22 -14.86
C GLY A 183 -12.89 -14.96 -14.00
N ASP A 184 -12.57 -15.24 -12.74
CA ASP A 184 -13.48 -15.87 -11.78
C ASP A 184 -14.10 -14.83 -10.83
N ARG A 185 -15.41 -14.90 -10.61
CA ARG A 185 -16.13 -13.88 -9.81
C ARG A 185 -15.70 -13.92 -8.34
N ASP A 186 -15.51 -15.10 -7.76
CA ASP A 186 -15.19 -15.26 -6.35
C ASP A 186 -13.70 -15.02 -6.07
N GLU A 187 -12.82 -15.43 -6.98
CA GLU A 187 -11.41 -15.03 -6.91
C GLU A 187 -11.26 -13.53 -7.03
N PHE A 188 -11.94 -12.88 -7.98
CA PHE A 188 -11.84 -11.43 -8.16
C PHE A 188 -12.37 -10.67 -6.94
N ARG A 189 -13.47 -11.14 -6.36
CA ARG A 189 -14.07 -10.61 -5.12
C ARG A 189 -13.05 -10.59 -3.98
N ARG A 190 -12.38 -11.73 -3.76
CA ARG A 190 -11.36 -11.88 -2.71
C ARG A 190 -10.10 -11.09 -3.05
N ALA A 191 -9.62 -11.15 -4.29
CA ALA A 191 -8.44 -10.44 -4.77
C ALA A 191 -8.58 -8.93 -4.58
N PHE A 192 -9.70 -8.36 -5.01
CA PHE A 192 -9.92 -6.92 -4.93
C PHE A 192 -10.07 -6.45 -3.48
N ALA A 193 -10.72 -7.24 -2.63
CA ALA A 193 -10.78 -6.96 -1.20
C ALA A 193 -9.39 -7.05 -0.54
N GLY A 194 -8.58 -8.06 -0.89
CA GLY A 194 -7.20 -8.17 -0.43
C GLY A 194 -6.31 -7.02 -0.89
N ALA A 195 -6.52 -6.51 -2.12
CA ALA A 195 -5.79 -5.36 -2.65
C ALA A 195 -6.18 -4.03 -1.99
N THR A 196 -7.46 -3.85 -1.66
CA THR A 196 -8.02 -2.58 -1.16
C THR A 196 -8.05 -2.47 0.37
N VAL A 197 -7.85 -3.55 1.13
CA VAL A 197 -7.84 -3.48 2.60
C VAL A 197 -6.78 -2.53 3.15
N HIS A 198 -5.62 -2.54 2.51
CA HIS A 198 -4.53 -1.61 2.79
C HIS A 198 -4.90 -0.15 2.44
N ASP A 199 -5.57 0.04 1.31
CA ASP A 199 -6.02 1.34 0.83
C ASP A 199 -7.05 1.98 1.77
N MET A 200 -8.04 1.19 2.20
CA MET A 200 -9.06 1.63 3.14
C MET A 200 -8.45 2.06 4.48
N PHE A 201 -7.43 1.37 4.96
CA PHE A 201 -6.69 1.78 6.15
C PHE A 201 -6.02 3.15 5.96
N ASN A 202 -5.24 3.34 4.88
CA ASN A 202 -4.52 4.60 4.67
C ASN A 202 -5.46 5.79 4.49
N TRP A 203 -6.53 5.64 3.73
CA TRP A 203 -7.54 6.71 3.58
C TRP A 203 -8.20 7.06 4.91
N LEU A 204 -8.62 6.06 5.69
CA LEU A 204 -9.22 6.30 7.01
C LEU A 204 -8.24 6.96 7.98
N CYS A 205 -6.96 6.57 7.96
CA CYS A 205 -5.90 7.25 8.70
C CYS A 205 -5.77 8.71 8.29
N VAL A 206 -5.65 9.02 7.01
CA VAL A 206 -5.45 10.40 6.54
C VAL A 206 -6.66 11.29 6.85
N ILE A 207 -7.89 10.78 6.68
CA ILE A 207 -9.12 11.53 7.00
C ILE A 207 -9.15 11.99 8.46
N VAL A 208 -8.57 11.23 9.39
CA VAL A 208 -8.53 11.58 10.82
C VAL A 208 -7.24 12.32 11.19
N LEU A 209 -6.09 11.79 10.78
CA LEU A 209 -4.78 12.26 11.25
C LEU A 209 -4.30 13.52 10.52
N LEU A 210 -4.71 13.77 9.27
CA LEU A 210 -4.33 15.01 8.60
C LEU A 210 -5.00 16.24 9.24
N PRO A 211 -6.32 16.29 9.49
CA PRO A 211 -6.92 17.41 10.24
C PRO A 211 -6.31 17.57 11.62
N LEU A 212 -6.05 16.45 12.32
CA LEU A 212 -5.42 16.47 13.63
C LEU A 212 -4.01 17.09 13.57
N GLU A 213 -3.20 16.72 12.57
CA GLU A 213 -1.88 17.32 12.34
C GLU A 213 -1.97 18.80 11.97
N VAL A 214 -2.94 19.21 11.17
CA VAL A 214 -3.13 20.62 10.80
C VAL A 214 -3.51 21.47 12.01
N ILE A 215 -4.36 20.95 12.90
CA ILE A 215 -4.85 21.69 14.08
C ILE A 215 -3.80 21.71 15.21
N SER A 216 -3.18 20.56 15.49
CA SER A 216 -2.33 20.39 16.67
C SER A 216 -0.84 20.29 16.35
N SER A 217 -0.47 19.98 15.11
CA SER A 217 0.90 19.62 14.72
C SER A 217 1.50 18.52 15.59
N TYR A 218 0.69 17.55 16.03
CA TYR A 218 1.11 16.54 16.99
C TYR A 218 2.27 15.67 16.49
N LEU A 219 2.29 15.26 15.21
CA LEU A 219 3.39 14.47 14.65
C LEU A 219 4.65 15.30 14.64
N PHE A 220 4.57 16.54 14.16
CA PHE A 220 5.70 17.46 14.16
C PHE A 220 6.26 17.67 15.57
N GLN A 221 5.40 17.97 16.56
CA GLN A 221 5.82 18.24 17.93
C GLN A 221 6.37 17.00 18.64
N LEU A 222 5.69 15.85 18.51
CA LEU A 222 6.13 14.59 19.10
C LEU A 222 7.53 14.21 18.59
N THR A 223 7.72 14.26 17.27
CA THR A 223 8.99 13.89 16.66
C THR A 223 10.08 14.92 16.94
N ALA A 224 9.77 16.23 16.98
CA ALA A 224 10.71 17.26 17.40
C ALA A 224 11.18 17.02 18.84
N ALA A 225 10.27 16.69 19.76
CA ALA A 225 10.60 16.38 21.14
C ALA A 225 11.53 15.15 21.25
N ILE A 226 11.25 14.09 20.48
CA ILE A 226 12.12 12.90 20.41
C ILE A 226 13.51 13.30 19.91
N ILE A 227 13.61 14.00 18.78
CA ILE A 227 14.89 14.41 18.20
C ILE A 227 15.69 15.33 19.13
N ASN A 228 15.03 16.26 19.82
CA ASN A 228 15.69 17.17 20.76
C ASN A 228 16.15 16.47 22.06
N SER A 229 15.47 15.39 22.46
CA SER A 229 15.84 14.59 23.64
C SER A 229 17.08 13.73 23.38
N TYR A 230 17.25 13.24 22.15
CA TYR A 230 18.50 12.67 21.71
C TYR A 230 19.47 13.83 21.53
N ASN A 231 20.38 14.02 22.48
CA ASN A 231 21.48 14.97 22.35
C ASN A 231 22.44 14.47 21.26
N ILE A 232 22.00 14.51 20.00
CA ILE A 232 22.79 14.20 18.81
C ILE A 232 23.86 15.29 18.76
N GLN A 233 24.94 15.05 19.52
CA GLN A 233 26.11 15.89 19.56
C GLN A 233 26.72 15.83 18.17
N THR A 234 26.54 16.91 17.41
CA THR A 234 27.32 17.19 16.22
C THR A 234 28.73 17.58 16.65
N ASN A 235 29.48 16.66 17.27
CA ASN A 235 30.91 16.83 17.44
C ASN A 235 31.57 16.64 16.07
N GLU A 236 32.43 17.57 15.67
CA GLU A 236 33.17 17.52 14.39
C GLU A 236 33.98 16.21 14.22
N ASP A 237 34.27 15.53 15.34
CA ASP A 237 35.02 14.27 15.43
C ASP A 237 34.13 13.00 15.52
N ALA A 238 32.82 13.11 15.80
CA ALA A 238 31.90 11.97 15.85
C ALA A 238 31.42 11.57 14.43
N LYS A 239 32.34 11.56 13.48
CA LYS A 239 32.15 11.51 12.01
C LYS A 239 31.77 10.15 11.45
N GLN A 240 31.16 9.27 12.22
CA GLN A 240 30.83 7.92 11.76
C GLN A 240 29.32 7.72 11.63
N GLU A 241 28.75 8.44 10.67
CA GLU A 241 27.50 8.06 10.02
C GLU A 241 27.74 6.72 9.29
N ILE A 242 27.22 5.64 9.87
CA ILE A 242 27.46 4.25 9.44
C ILE A 242 27.21 4.06 7.93
N LEU A 243 26.13 4.67 7.41
CA LEU A 243 25.76 4.55 6.00
C LEU A 243 26.65 5.41 5.09
N LYS A 244 27.10 6.58 5.55
CA LYS A 244 27.91 7.48 4.73
C LYS A 244 29.36 7.01 4.60
N VAL A 245 29.88 6.32 5.61
CA VAL A 245 31.18 5.60 5.51
C VAL A 245 31.12 4.57 4.38
N ILE A 246 29.95 3.95 4.17
CA ILE A 246 29.74 2.91 3.16
C ILE A 246 29.51 3.53 1.76
N THR A 247 28.81 4.66 1.64
CA THR A 247 28.53 5.29 0.33
C THR A 247 29.66 6.17 -0.20
N LYS A 248 30.38 6.90 0.66
CA LYS A 248 31.40 7.89 0.28
C LYS A 248 32.43 7.41 -0.75
N PRO A 249 33.03 6.21 -0.61
CA PRO A 249 34.05 5.76 -1.56
C PRO A 249 33.53 5.70 -3.00
N PHE A 250 32.23 5.45 -3.17
CA PHE A 250 31.59 5.43 -4.48
C PHE A 250 31.06 6.81 -4.88
N THR A 251 30.47 7.57 -3.95
CA THR A 251 29.86 8.85 -4.30
C THR A 251 30.88 9.94 -4.58
N ASP A 252 32.00 9.96 -3.85
CA ASP A 252 33.11 10.89 -4.07
C ASP A 252 33.84 10.66 -5.41
N LEU A 253 33.68 9.49 -6.05
CA LEU A 253 34.21 9.24 -7.41
C LEU A 253 33.38 9.96 -8.48
N VAL A 254 32.11 10.25 -8.19
CA VAL A 254 31.18 10.87 -9.14
C VAL A 254 31.06 12.36 -8.89
N ILE A 255 30.87 12.79 -7.63
CA ILE A 255 30.69 14.20 -7.26
C ILE A 255 31.29 14.48 -5.87
N LYS A 256 31.94 15.64 -5.71
CA LYS A 256 32.39 16.16 -4.42
C LYS A 256 31.80 17.53 -4.14
N ILE A 257 30.89 17.59 -3.17
CA ILE A 257 30.30 18.86 -2.70
C ILE A 257 31.10 19.40 -1.50
N ASP A 258 31.39 20.70 -1.49
CA ASP A 258 32.03 21.35 -0.36
C ASP A 258 31.02 21.64 0.76
N LYS A 259 31.10 20.80 1.81
CA LYS A 259 30.30 20.93 3.02
C LYS A 259 30.50 22.27 3.74
N LYS A 260 31.67 22.90 3.64
CA LYS A 260 31.92 24.20 4.27
C LYS A 260 31.08 25.30 3.61
N VAL A 261 30.89 25.21 2.29
CA VAL A 261 30.06 26.13 1.52
C VAL A 261 28.59 25.95 1.88
N ILE A 262 28.12 24.71 2.03
CA ILE A 262 26.78 24.41 2.55
C ILE A 262 26.54 25.06 3.92
N THR A 263 27.49 24.92 4.86
CA THR A 263 27.35 25.51 6.20
C THR A 263 27.31 27.04 6.15
N LYS A 264 28.16 27.67 5.33
CA LYS A 264 28.13 29.12 5.11
C LYS A 264 26.81 29.57 4.47
N ILE A 265 26.26 28.77 3.55
CA ILE A 265 24.96 28.99 2.94
C ILE A 265 23.84 28.89 3.99
N ALA A 266 23.89 27.91 4.89
CA ALA A 266 22.91 27.78 5.97
C ALA A 266 22.96 28.94 6.99
N GLN A 267 24.10 29.62 7.11
CA GLN A 267 24.31 30.75 8.03
C GLN A 267 23.89 32.13 7.48
N GLY A 268 23.33 32.22 6.27
CA GLY A 268 22.87 33.51 5.71
C GLY A 268 23.95 34.40 5.05
N LEU A 269 25.22 33.98 5.01
CA LEU A 269 26.33 34.69 4.35
C LEU A 269 26.14 34.89 2.83
N PRO A 270 26.37 36.09 2.25
CA PRO A 270 26.07 36.40 0.86
C PRO A 270 26.80 35.50 -0.17
N ALA A 271 26.24 35.39 -1.38
CA ALA A 271 26.75 34.52 -2.46
C ALA A 271 28.23 34.78 -2.81
N ASN A 272 28.70 36.02 -2.61
CA ASN A 272 30.08 36.42 -2.91
C ASN A 272 31.12 35.83 -1.93
N GLU A 273 30.70 35.34 -0.75
CA GLU A 273 31.59 34.78 0.29
C GLU A 273 31.52 33.24 0.41
N THR A 274 30.60 32.62 -0.33
CA THR A 274 30.31 31.19 -0.24
C THR A 274 31.19 30.34 -1.15
N GLY A 275 31.70 30.87 -2.28
CA GLY A 275 32.54 30.10 -3.22
C GLY A 275 31.74 29.03 -3.98
N SER A 276 32.41 28.20 -4.78
CA SER A 276 31.74 27.12 -5.52
C SER A 276 31.30 25.99 -4.59
N LEU A 277 30.10 25.43 -4.84
CA LEU A 277 29.59 24.26 -4.15
C LEU A 277 30.38 22.98 -4.47
N LEU A 278 31.13 22.97 -5.58
CA LEU A 278 31.94 21.84 -5.99
C LEU A 278 33.37 21.99 -5.47
N LYS A 279 33.94 20.90 -4.94
CA LYS A 279 35.38 20.88 -4.60
C LYS A 279 36.21 20.71 -5.86
N GLU A 280 37.40 21.30 -5.89
CA GLU A 280 38.43 20.94 -6.87
C GLU A 280 38.98 19.54 -6.56
N GLY A 281 39.16 18.70 -7.59
CA GLY A 281 39.76 17.37 -7.46
C GLY A 281 39.40 16.42 -8.60
N ASP A 282 39.93 15.20 -8.51
CA ASP A 282 39.68 14.14 -9.50
C ASP A 282 38.37 13.38 -9.16
N TYR A 283 37.34 13.62 -9.96
CA TYR A 283 36.04 12.93 -9.96
C TYR A 283 35.40 13.06 -11.34
N LEU A 284 34.45 12.17 -11.67
CA LEU A 284 33.93 11.96 -13.03
C LEU A 284 33.50 13.25 -13.77
N PHE A 285 32.93 14.22 -13.05
CA PHE A 285 32.41 15.46 -13.64
C PHE A 285 33.30 16.70 -13.45
N ALA A 286 34.48 16.59 -12.82
CA ALA A 286 35.31 17.73 -12.44
C ALA A 286 35.74 18.63 -13.61
N ASN A 287 35.99 18.05 -14.79
CA ASN A 287 36.52 18.76 -15.97
C ASN A 287 35.51 18.92 -17.11
N THR A 288 34.22 18.81 -16.82
CA THR A 288 33.17 18.81 -17.86
C THR A 288 32.73 20.21 -18.31
N GLY A 289 33.15 21.26 -17.60
CA GLY A 289 32.77 22.65 -17.89
C GLY A 289 31.28 22.97 -17.63
N LEU A 290 30.53 22.04 -17.04
CA LEU A 290 29.12 22.22 -16.70
C LEU A 290 28.97 23.18 -15.52
N SER A 291 27.97 24.07 -15.60
CA SER A 291 27.57 24.87 -14.43
C SER A 291 26.98 23.99 -13.32
N GLU A 292 27.00 24.47 -12.08
CA GLU A 292 26.50 23.74 -10.90
C GLU A 292 25.04 23.28 -11.07
N SER A 293 24.19 24.12 -11.66
CA SER A 293 22.79 23.79 -11.93
C SER A 293 22.63 22.72 -13.01
N GLN A 294 23.39 22.81 -14.11
CA GLN A 294 23.38 21.80 -15.18
C GLN A 294 23.89 20.45 -14.67
N LEU A 295 24.98 20.45 -13.89
CA LEU A 295 25.49 19.25 -13.24
C LEU A 295 24.45 18.67 -12.28
N GLY A 296 23.78 19.52 -11.50
CA GLY A 296 22.66 19.15 -10.65
C GLY A 296 21.54 18.44 -11.41
N VAL A 297 21.12 18.96 -12.57
CA VAL A 297 20.08 18.32 -13.41
C VAL A 297 20.55 16.95 -13.91
N VAL A 298 21.79 16.85 -14.40
CA VAL A 298 22.34 15.59 -14.91
C VAL A 298 22.39 14.53 -13.82
N ILE A 299 22.91 14.87 -12.63
CA ILE A 299 22.98 13.94 -11.49
C ILE A 299 21.56 13.61 -10.99
N LEU A 300 20.62 14.55 -11.01
CA LEU A 300 19.22 14.28 -10.66
C LEU A 300 18.62 13.22 -11.59
N ILE A 301 18.73 13.41 -12.90
CA ILE A 301 18.19 12.45 -13.88
C ILE A 301 18.87 11.08 -13.73
N LEU A 302 20.20 11.07 -13.63
CA LEU A 302 20.97 9.83 -13.48
C LEU A 302 20.59 9.09 -12.20
N SER A 303 20.51 9.80 -11.06
CA SER A 303 20.14 9.21 -9.78
C SER A 303 18.73 8.65 -9.79
N LEU A 304 17.76 9.34 -10.40
CA LEU A 304 16.39 8.84 -10.56
C LEU A 304 16.33 7.59 -11.46
N ILE A 305 17.10 7.55 -12.56
CA ILE A 305 17.17 6.35 -13.42
C ILE A 305 17.78 5.17 -12.64
N ILE A 306 18.92 5.37 -11.98
CA ILE A 306 19.57 4.33 -11.17
C ILE A 306 18.61 3.84 -10.10
N LEU A 307 17.95 4.77 -9.39
CA LEU A 307 16.98 4.46 -8.36
C LEU A 307 15.81 3.63 -8.91
N CYS A 308 15.22 4.00 -10.05
CA CYS A 308 14.09 3.31 -10.66
C CYS A 308 14.48 1.90 -11.16
N VAL A 309 15.61 1.80 -11.86
CA VAL A 309 16.13 0.52 -12.35
C VAL A 309 16.46 -0.40 -11.17
N CYS A 310 17.16 0.12 -10.17
CA CYS A 310 17.52 -0.62 -8.97
C CYS A 310 16.26 -1.17 -8.28
N LEU A 311 15.24 -0.33 -8.09
CA LEU A 311 13.98 -0.76 -7.50
C LEU A 311 13.31 -1.87 -8.32
N VAL A 312 13.21 -1.73 -9.65
CA VAL A 312 12.60 -2.77 -10.51
C VAL A 312 13.37 -4.09 -10.41
N LEU A 313 14.70 -4.06 -10.32
CA LEU A 313 15.53 -5.25 -10.13
C LEU A 313 15.33 -5.87 -8.75
N ILE A 314 15.29 -5.04 -7.69
CA ILE A 314 14.95 -5.46 -6.33
C ILE A 314 13.58 -6.15 -6.33
N VAL A 315 12.59 -5.56 -7.02
CA VAL A 315 11.24 -6.11 -7.18
C VAL A 315 11.25 -7.49 -7.82
N LYS A 316 11.91 -7.62 -8.97
CA LYS A 316 11.99 -8.90 -9.69
C LYS A 316 12.72 -9.96 -8.89
N LEU A 317 13.80 -9.58 -8.22
CA LEU A 317 14.60 -10.48 -7.40
C LEU A 317 13.82 -10.98 -6.19
N LEU A 318 13.15 -10.09 -5.47
CA LEU A 318 12.34 -10.43 -4.30
C LEU A 318 11.13 -11.26 -4.68
N HIS A 319 10.45 -10.95 -5.78
CA HIS A 319 9.38 -11.79 -6.29
C HIS A 319 9.88 -13.21 -6.63
N SER A 320 11.11 -13.34 -7.14
CA SER A 320 11.76 -14.64 -7.37
C SER A 320 12.18 -15.36 -6.08
N ILE A 321 12.42 -14.64 -4.98
CA ILE A 321 12.71 -15.21 -3.64
C ILE A 321 11.42 -15.66 -2.96
N LEU A 322 10.36 -14.84 -3.05
CA LEU A 322 9.06 -15.07 -2.42
C LEU A 322 8.25 -16.17 -3.10
N ARG A 323 8.65 -16.66 -4.29
CA ARG A 323 8.08 -17.86 -4.93
C ARG A 323 8.85 -19.12 -4.50
N GLY A 324 8.17 -20.09 -3.88
CA GLY A 324 8.74 -21.39 -3.50
C GLY A 324 8.74 -21.68 -2.00
N ARG A 325 9.83 -22.21 -1.43
CA ARG A 325 9.89 -22.58 0.01
C ARG A 325 9.73 -21.39 0.96
N VAL A 326 10.17 -20.20 0.55
CA VAL A 326 9.95 -18.98 1.34
C VAL A 326 8.45 -18.70 1.42
N ALA A 327 7.69 -18.83 0.32
CA ALA A 327 6.22 -18.74 0.36
C ALA A 327 5.60 -19.71 1.37
N TYR A 328 6.11 -20.95 1.43
CA TYR A 328 5.66 -21.96 2.40
C TYR A 328 5.97 -21.55 3.85
N TRP A 329 7.18 -21.06 4.14
CA TRP A 329 7.55 -20.58 5.47
C TRP A 329 6.79 -19.31 5.86
N THR A 330 6.69 -18.35 4.95
CA THR A 330 5.84 -17.16 5.08
C THR A 330 4.42 -17.60 5.43
N LYS A 331 3.86 -18.59 4.74
CA LYS A 331 2.52 -19.13 5.04
C LYS A 331 2.44 -19.85 6.40
N LYS A 332 3.47 -20.60 6.80
CA LYS A 332 3.53 -21.29 8.10
C LYS A 332 3.60 -20.30 9.27
N VAL A 333 4.36 -19.22 9.10
CA VAL A 333 4.48 -18.12 10.09
C VAL A 333 3.21 -17.25 10.08
N ILE A 334 2.62 -17.00 8.91
CA ILE A 334 1.39 -16.21 8.75
C ILE A 334 0.17 -16.92 9.35
N ASN A 335 0.08 -18.24 9.19
CA ASN A 335 -1.01 -19.05 9.75
C ASN A 335 -0.69 -19.59 11.15
N ALA A 336 0.41 -19.13 11.79
CA ALA A 336 0.69 -19.48 13.16
C ALA A 336 -0.29 -18.76 14.07
N GLU A 337 -1.14 -19.53 14.77
CA GLU A 337 -2.09 -19.00 15.74
C GLU A 337 -1.64 -19.40 17.14
N PHE A 338 -1.60 -18.42 18.05
CA PHE A 338 -1.41 -18.71 19.47
C PHE A 338 -2.71 -19.31 20.04
N PRO A 339 -2.67 -20.49 20.66
CA PRO A 339 -3.86 -21.08 21.26
C PRO A 339 -4.28 -20.36 22.56
N GLY A 340 -5.58 -20.41 22.88
CA GLY A 340 -6.13 -19.96 24.15
C GLY A 340 -6.23 -18.44 24.31
N ARG A 341 -6.04 -17.93 25.54
CA ARG A 341 -6.20 -16.50 25.90
C ARG A 341 -5.21 -15.55 25.21
N ALA A 342 -4.16 -16.08 24.58
CA ALA A 342 -3.16 -15.33 23.84
C ALA A 342 -3.49 -15.16 22.34
N ALA A 343 -4.65 -15.63 21.87
CA ALA A 343 -5.03 -15.57 20.45
C ALA A 343 -4.94 -14.15 19.85
N PHE A 344 -5.19 -13.11 20.64
CA PHE A 344 -5.07 -11.71 20.23
C PHE A 344 -3.65 -11.30 19.78
N LEU A 345 -2.60 -11.94 20.34
CA LEU A 345 -1.20 -11.66 19.95
C LEU A 345 -0.91 -12.11 18.52
N SER A 346 -1.68 -13.06 17.97
CA SER A 346 -1.45 -13.57 16.60
C SER A 346 -1.57 -12.45 15.56
N GLY A 347 -2.44 -11.47 15.78
CA GLY A 347 -2.55 -10.29 14.91
C GLY A 347 -1.32 -9.38 14.98
N TYR A 348 -0.81 -9.12 16.18
CA TYR A 348 0.41 -8.32 16.37
C TYR A 348 1.66 -9.03 15.88
N LEU A 349 1.73 -10.36 15.99
CA LEU A 349 2.79 -11.16 15.36
C LEU A 349 2.73 -11.03 13.84
N ALA A 350 1.54 -11.05 13.24
CA ALA A 350 1.38 -10.80 11.82
C ALA A 350 1.80 -9.38 11.41
N ILE A 351 1.51 -8.35 12.22
CA ILE A 351 2.03 -6.99 12.01
C ILE A 351 3.57 -6.99 12.05
N ALA A 352 4.18 -7.59 13.07
CA ALA A 352 5.63 -7.68 13.18
C ALA A 352 6.26 -8.44 12.00
N ALA A 353 5.62 -9.54 11.56
CA ALA A 353 6.05 -10.30 10.41
C ALA A 353 5.95 -9.48 9.11
N GLY A 354 4.85 -8.75 8.90
CA GLY A 354 4.69 -7.86 7.75
C GLY A 354 5.73 -6.73 7.73
N ALA A 355 6.03 -6.16 8.91
CA ALA A 355 7.06 -5.12 9.08
C ALA A 355 8.46 -5.65 8.78
N GLY A 356 8.82 -6.80 9.36
CA GLY A 356 10.11 -7.44 9.12
C GLY A 356 10.28 -7.87 7.66
N MET A 357 9.24 -8.47 7.06
CA MET A 357 9.26 -8.84 5.64
C MET A 357 9.43 -7.61 4.76
N THR A 358 8.70 -6.53 5.03
CA THR A 358 8.83 -5.31 4.22
C THR A 358 10.14 -4.58 4.45
N PHE A 359 10.71 -4.63 5.66
CA PHE A 359 12.06 -4.12 5.93
C PHE A 359 13.11 -4.84 5.07
N ILE A 360 13.01 -6.17 4.98
CA ILE A 360 13.92 -6.99 4.15
C ILE A 360 13.67 -6.74 2.65
N VAL A 361 12.40 -6.69 2.25
CA VAL A 361 11.95 -6.50 0.86
C VAL A 361 12.12 -5.04 0.39
N GLN A 362 12.23 -4.08 1.31
CA GLN A 362 12.27 -2.63 1.06
C GLN A 362 11.07 -2.06 0.27
N SER A 363 10.05 -2.87 0.00
CA SER A 363 8.88 -2.46 -0.77
C SER A 363 7.62 -3.15 -0.27
N SER A 364 6.72 -2.33 0.29
CA SER A 364 5.39 -2.76 0.72
C SER A 364 4.51 -3.14 -0.47
N SER A 365 4.63 -2.50 -1.63
CA SER A 365 3.83 -2.82 -2.81
C SER A 365 4.11 -4.22 -3.33
N ILE A 366 5.38 -4.67 -3.37
CA ILE A 366 5.69 -6.07 -3.73
C ILE A 366 5.06 -7.03 -2.73
N PHE A 367 5.28 -6.78 -1.44
CA PHE A 367 4.84 -7.69 -0.38
C PHE A 367 3.31 -7.80 -0.40
N THR A 368 2.60 -6.68 -0.41
CA THR A 368 1.13 -6.64 -0.45
C THR A 368 0.54 -7.14 -1.78
N SER A 369 1.20 -6.88 -2.91
CA SER A 369 0.84 -7.47 -4.22
C SER A 369 1.01 -9.00 -4.22
N ALA A 370 2.02 -9.53 -3.53
CA ALA A 370 2.21 -10.99 -3.42
C ALA A 370 1.15 -11.65 -2.53
N LEU A 371 0.58 -10.93 -1.55
CA LEU A 371 -0.54 -11.41 -0.75
C LEU A 371 -1.84 -11.46 -1.55
N THR A 372 -2.03 -10.56 -2.52
CA THR A 372 -3.30 -10.43 -3.26
C THR A 372 -3.71 -11.73 -3.98
N PRO A 373 -2.86 -12.43 -4.75
CA PRO A 373 -3.17 -13.74 -5.32
C PRO A 373 -3.46 -14.82 -4.28
N LEU A 374 -2.80 -14.77 -3.12
CA LEU A 374 -3.06 -15.73 -2.04
C LEU A 374 -4.44 -15.53 -1.44
N VAL A 375 -4.91 -14.29 -1.34
CA VAL A 375 -6.29 -13.99 -0.96
C VAL A 375 -7.26 -14.39 -2.07
N ALA A 376 -6.91 -14.12 -3.33
CA ALA A 376 -7.70 -14.47 -4.51
C ALA A 376 -8.03 -15.97 -4.58
N VAL A 377 -7.02 -16.83 -4.47
CA VAL A 377 -7.17 -18.30 -4.51
C VAL A 377 -7.76 -18.86 -3.21
N GLY A 378 -8.02 -18.00 -2.21
CA GLY A 378 -8.55 -18.43 -0.92
C GLY A 378 -7.54 -19.25 -0.13
N VAL A 379 -6.25 -18.90 -0.20
CA VAL A 379 -5.16 -19.46 0.62
C VAL A 379 -4.97 -18.65 1.90
N LEU A 380 -5.23 -17.35 1.83
CA LEU A 380 -5.07 -16.38 2.91
C LEU A 380 -6.39 -15.64 3.13
N HIS A 381 -6.91 -15.65 4.35
CA HIS A 381 -8.06 -14.85 4.73
C HIS A 381 -7.72 -13.36 4.73
N ILE A 382 -8.67 -12.50 4.37
CA ILE A 382 -8.50 -11.04 4.40
C ILE A 382 -8.23 -10.54 5.84
N GLU A 383 -8.78 -11.22 6.85
CA GLU A 383 -8.56 -10.96 8.28
C GLU A 383 -7.11 -11.19 8.71
N ARG A 384 -6.39 -12.08 8.02
CA ARG A 384 -4.95 -12.32 8.23
C ARG A 384 -4.09 -11.45 7.30
N CYS A 385 -4.59 -11.15 6.10
CA CYS A 385 -3.95 -10.22 5.18
C CYS A 385 -3.86 -8.81 5.79
N TYR A 386 -4.92 -8.33 6.42
CA TYR A 386 -4.98 -6.98 6.99
C TYR A 386 -3.82 -6.66 7.95
N PRO A 387 -3.59 -7.38 9.06
CA PRO A 387 -2.46 -7.09 9.95
C PRO A 387 -1.09 -7.23 9.26
N LEU A 388 -0.93 -8.13 8.28
CA LEU A 388 0.31 -8.20 7.49
C LEU A 388 0.53 -6.92 6.67
N THR A 389 -0.54 -6.36 6.07
CA THR A 389 -0.45 -5.10 5.34
C THR A 389 -0.16 -3.91 6.24
N LEU A 390 -0.72 -3.88 7.46
CA LEU A 390 -0.37 -2.88 8.48
C LEU A 390 1.11 -2.93 8.84
N GLY A 391 1.62 -4.14 9.05
CA GLY A 391 3.05 -4.39 9.23
C GLY A 391 3.88 -3.85 8.07
N ALA A 392 3.44 -4.10 6.84
CA ALA A 392 4.15 -3.63 5.65
C ALA A 392 4.32 -2.10 5.61
N ASN A 393 3.33 -1.36 6.10
CA ASN A 393 3.43 0.10 6.18
C ASN A 393 4.48 0.55 7.19
N ILE A 394 4.53 -0.09 8.36
CA ILE A 394 5.62 0.14 9.32
C ILE A 394 6.96 -0.18 8.66
N GLY A 395 7.09 -1.32 7.99
CA GLY A 395 8.36 -1.71 7.35
C GLY A 395 8.84 -0.72 6.29
N THR A 396 7.94 -0.09 5.54
CA THR A 396 8.26 0.95 4.53
C THR A 396 8.91 2.19 5.17
N THR A 397 8.57 2.51 6.41
CA THR A 397 9.14 3.68 7.11
C THR A 397 10.64 3.52 7.39
N ALA A 398 11.15 2.29 7.42
CA ALA A 398 12.57 2.06 7.57
C ALA A 398 13.37 2.59 6.37
N THR A 399 12.81 2.60 5.16
CA THR A 399 13.45 3.20 3.98
C THR A 399 13.59 4.72 4.15
N ALA A 400 12.61 5.37 4.78
CA ALA A 400 12.66 6.78 5.13
C ALA A 400 13.78 7.06 6.15
N ILE A 401 13.89 6.20 7.17
CA ILE A 401 14.94 6.29 8.19
C ILE A 401 16.31 6.10 7.52
N LEU A 402 16.49 5.08 6.68
CA LEU A 402 17.74 4.88 5.93
C LEU A 402 18.09 6.09 5.05
N ALA A 403 17.11 6.70 4.38
CA ALA A 403 17.32 7.92 3.58
C ALA A 403 17.71 9.14 4.42
N SER A 404 17.19 9.24 5.66
CA SER A 404 17.61 10.30 6.58
C SER A 404 19.05 10.11 7.06
N LEU A 405 19.46 8.86 7.30
CA LEU A 405 20.80 8.52 7.79
C LEU A 405 21.92 8.75 6.76
N THR A 406 21.60 9.14 5.52
CA THR A 406 22.59 9.58 4.53
C THR A 406 22.87 11.10 4.59
N GLN A 407 22.10 11.86 5.38
CA GLN A 407 22.24 13.31 5.53
C GLN A 407 23.22 13.67 6.66
N ASP A 408 23.85 14.85 6.58
CA ASP A 408 24.87 15.30 7.55
C ASP A 408 24.31 16.32 8.57
N GLY A 409 24.78 16.27 9.83
CA GLY A 409 24.67 17.38 10.78
C GLY A 409 23.24 17.86 11.07
N GLN A 410 22.94 19.15 10.83
CA GLN A 410 21.60 19.72 11.06
C GLN A 410 20.56 19.17 10.07
N ASP A 411 20.99 18.79 8.87
CA ASP A 411 20.13 18.23 7.83
C ASP A 411 19.65 16.82 8.19
N LEU A 412 20.47 16.07 8.93
CA LEU A 412 20.09 14.79 9.53
C LEU A 412 18.93 14.94 10.50
N LYS A 413 18.94 15.98 11.36
CA LYS A 413 17.85 16.19 12.34
C LYS A 413 16.50 16.39 11.66
N ASN A 414 16.45 17.26 10.64
CA ASN A 414 15.21 17.56 9.92
C ASN A 414 14.71 16.36 9.11
N SER A 415 15.60 15.68 8.38
CA SER A 415 15.24 14.50 7.58
C SER A 415 14.82 13.30 8.46
N LEU A 416 15.50 13.08 9.58
CA LEU A 416 15.16 12.03 10.55
C LEU A 416 13.84 12.35 11.25
N GLN A 417 13.60 13.63 11.61
CA GLN A 417 12.30 14.06 12.15
C GLN A 417 11.16 13.69 11.18
N LEU A 418 11.31 13.99 9.88
CA LEU A 418 10.31 13.61 8.89
C LEU A 418 10.14 12.09 8.76
N ALA A 419 11.24 11.33 8.77
CA ALA A 419 11.19 9.86 8.76
C ALA A 419 10.45 9.31 9.99
N LEU A 420 10.64 9.91 11.17
CA LEU A 420 9.88 9.58 12.37
C LEU A 420 8.40 10.01 12.25
N CYS A 421 8.09 11.14 11.61
CA CYS A 421 6.70 11.51 11.34
C CYS A 421 6.00 10.41 10.52
N HIS A 422 6.68 9.85 9.52
CA HIS A 422 6.18 8.72 8.74
C HIS A 422 5.94 7.48 9.62
N PHE A 423 6.90 7.14 10.48
CA PHE A 423 6.79 6.02 11.42
C PHE A 423 5.59 6.19 12.36
N PHE A 424 5.51 7.31 13.08
CA PHE A 424 4.44 7.56 14.04
C PHE A 424 3.07 7.73 13.39
N PHE A 425 2.97 8.29 12.18
CA PHE A 425 1.72 8.31 11.42
C PHE A 425 1.14 6.90 11.25
N ASN A 426 1.96 5.93 10.85
CA ASN A 426 1.52 4.55 10.68
C ASN A 426 1.21 3.87 12.02
N ILE A 427 2.01 4.11 13.06
CA ILE A 427 1.75 3.57 14.40
C ILE A 427 0.44 4.11 14.99
N THR A 428 0.21 5.43 14.95
CA THR A 428 -1.04 6.04 15.40
C THR A 428 -2.24 5.51 14.60
N GLY A 429 -2.08 5.33 13.28
CA GLY A 429 -3.10 4.72 12.44
C GLY A 429 -3.47 3.30 12.87
N ILE A 430 -2.47 2.46 13.18
CA ILE A 430 -2.69 1.09 13.68
C ILE A 430 -3.38 1.11 15.03
N LEU A 431 -2.98 2.00 15.94
CA LEU A 431 -3.65 2.15 17.23
C LEU A 431 -5.12 2.57 17.09
N LEU A 432 -5.45 3.36 16.06
CA LEU A 432 -6.81 3.84 15.80
C LEU A 432 -7.69 2.76 15.13
N TRP A 433 -7.16 2.03 14.15
CA TRP A 433 -7.95 1.13 13.28
C TRP A 433 -7.67 -0.37 13.46
N TYR A 434 -6.80 -0.72 14.41
CA TYR A 434 -6.53 -2.09 14.86
C TYR A 434 -6.45 -2.15 16.41
N PRO A 435 -7.53 -1.80 17.13
CA PRO A 435 -7.53 -1.77 18.59
C PRO A 435 -7.42 -3.18 19.19
N ILE A 436 -6.95 -3.24 20.44
CA ILE A 436 -6.77 -4.50 21.19
C ILE A 436 -8.13 -5.21 21.36
N PRO A 437 -8.26 -6.50 21.00
CA PRO A 437 -9.52 -7.25 21.06
C PRO A 437 -10.26 -7.20 22.41
N SER A 438 -9.54 -7.08 23.53
CA SER A 438 -10.10 -6.98 24.88
C SER A 438 -10.99 -5.72 25.09
N LEU A 439 -10.78 -4.66 24.32
CA LEU A 439 -11.63 -3.46 24.33
C LEU A 439 -12.89 -3.63 23.45
N VAL A 440 -12.83 -4.53 22.46
CA VAL A 440 -13.90 -4.77 21.48
C VAL A 440 -14.95 -5.76 22.00
N GLU A 441 -14.56 -6.75 22.83
CA GLU A 441 -15.48 -7.72 23.44
C GLU A 441 -16.48 -7.09 24.42
N SER A 442 -16.20 -5.90 24.94
CA SER A 442 -17.14 -5.16 25.81
C SER A 442 -18.27 -4.45 25.03
N CYS A 443 -18.24 -4.45 23.69
CA CYS A 443 -19.27 -3.84 22.86
C CYS A 443 -20.41 -4.84 22.55
N LYS A 444 -21.66 -4.40 22.73
CA LYS A 444 -22.90 -5.20 22.47
C LYS A 444 -22.85 -5.98 21.14
N PRO A 445 -23.51 -7.16 21.04
CA PRO A 445 -23.52 -8.01 19.84
C PRO A 445 -24.06 -7.32 18.56
N SER A 446 -24.85 -6.24 18.67
CA SER A 446 -25.28 -5.45 17.49
C SER A 446 -24.20 -4.50 16.96
N MET A 447 -23.30 -4.01 17.82
CA MET A 447 -22.16 -3.16 17.46
C MET A 447 -20.98 -4.00 16.92
N SER A 448 -20.89 -5.26 17.38
CA SER A 448 -19.90 -6.26 16.97
C SER A 448 -19.82 -6.51 15.45
N LYS A 449 -20.87 -6.21 14.68
CA LYS A 449 -20.90 -6.42 13.21
C LYS A 449 -20.12 -5.38 12.40
N TRP A 450 -19.93 -4.16 12.92
CA TRP A 450 -19.22 -3.05 12.25
C TRP A 450 -17.91 -2.65 12.93
N PHE A 451 -17.77 -2.95 14.22
CA PHE A 451 -16.71 -2.42 15.07
C PHE A 451 -15.34 -3.09 15.00
N PRO A 452 -15.13 -4.38 14.61
CA PRO A 452 -13.82 -4.97 14.80
C PRO A 452 -12.75 -4.29 13.93
N HIS A 453 -13.04 -4.04 12.65
CA HIS A 453 -12.06 -3.49 11.70
C HIS A 453 -12.74 -2.80 10.50
N PRO A 454 -13.02 -1.47 10.55
CA PRO A 454 -13.65 -0.74 9.44
C PRO A 454 -12.98 -0.93 8.06
N PRO A 455 -11.63 -0.99 7.96
CA PRO A 455 -10.96 -1.25 6.68
C PRO A 455 -11.36 -2.57 6.02
N ILE A 456 -11.51 -3.65 6.81
CA ILE A 456 -11.92 -4.97 6.28
C ILE A 456 -13.34 -4.91 5.73
N VAL A 457 -14.27 -4.25 6.44
CA VAL A 457 -15.67 -4.14 6.01
C VAL A 457 -15.78 -3.40 4.68
N LEU A 458 -15.09 -2.27 4.55
CA LEU A 458 -15.07 -1.48 3.32
C LEU A 458 -14.42 -2.25 2.17
N ALA A 459 -13.32 -2.96 2.42
CA ALA A 459 -12.66 -3.78 1.41
C ALA A 459 -13.53 -4.96 0.93
N LYS A 460 -14.22 -5.65 1.85
CA LYS A 460 -15.19 -6.69 1.49
C LYS A 460 -16.36 -6.12 0.68
N TRP A 461 -16.83 -4.92 1.03
CA TRP A 461 -17.87 -4.22 0.26
C TRP A 461 -17.40 -3.93 -1.17
N LEU A 462 -16.20 -3.36 -1.33
CA LEU A 462 -15.58 -3.12 -2.63
C LEU A 462 -15.43 -4.40 -3.45
N GLY A 463 -14.91 -5.48 -2.85
CA GLY A 463 -14.79 -6.79 -3.49
C GLY A 463 -16.14 -7.35 -3.95
N ASN A 464 -17.18 -7.27 -3.11
CA ASN A 464 -18.52 -7.71 -3.49
C ASN A 464 -19.09 -6.89 -4.67
N LYS A 465 -18.72 -5.61 -4.80
CA LYS A 465 -19.10 -4.79 -5.95
C LYS A 465 -18.39 -5.22 -7.21
N THR A 466 -17.09 -5.53 -7.17
CA THR A 466 -16.33 -5.97 -8.36
C THR A 466 -16.75 -7.34 -8.85
N ALA A 467 -17.14 -8.24 -7.95
CA ALA A 467 -17.73 -9.53 -8.31
C ALA A 467 -19.03 -9.39 -9.11
N LYS A 468 -19.81 -8.34 -8.81
CA LYS A 468 -21.09 -8.03 -9.47
C LYS A 468 -20.92 -7.19 -10.74
N TYR A 469 -20.01 -6.21 -10.71
CA TYR A 469 -19.77 -5.22 -11.76
C TYR A 469 -18.27 -5.12 -12.02
N ARG A 470 -17.73 -5.92 -12.96
CA ARG A 470 -16.27 -6.03 -13.15
C ARG A 470 -15.58 -4.72 -13.53
N TRP A 471 -16.23 -3.88 -14.34
CA TRP A 471 -15.73 -2.56 -14.72
C TRP A 471 -15.52 -1.61 -13.53
N PHE A 472 -16.19 -1.86 -12.40
CA PHE A 472 -16.08 -1.03 -11.20
C PHE A 472 -14.64 -0.93 -10.72
N ALA A 473 -13.85 -2.01 -10.84
CA ALA A 473 -12.46 -2.02 -10.41
C ALA A 473 -11.58 -1.03 -11.20
N MET A 474 -11.79 -0.94 -12.52
CA MET A 474 -11.06 0.01 -13.37
C MET A 474 -11.49 1.45 -13.07
N VAL A 475 -12.79 1.69 -12.93
CA VAL A 475 -13.31 3.01 -12.56
C VAL A 475 -12.78 3.43 -11.19
N TYR A 476 -12.78 2.52 -10.21
CA TYR A 476 -12.19 2.77 -8.89
C TYR A 476 -10.73 3.18 -8.99
N LEU A 477 -9.91 2.44 -9.75
CA LEU A 477 -8.49 2.73 -9.91
C LEU A 477 -8.24 4.12 -10.51
N PHE A 478 -8.90 4.44 -11.64
CA PHE A 478 -8.71 5.75 -12.29
C PHE A 478 -9.29 6.88 -11.45
N LEU A 479 -10.45 6.67 -10.85
CA LEU A 479 -11.11 7.69 -10.05
C LEU A 479 -10.30 8.00 -8.78
N MET A 480 -9.95 6.99 -7.99
CA MET A 480 -9.32 7.20 -6.68
C MET A 480 -7.86 7.62 -6.74
N PHE A 481 -7.10 7.16 -7.74
CA PHE A 481 -5.65 7.40 -7.79
C PHE A 481 -5.19 8.42 -8.84
N PHE A 482 -6.07 8.80 -9.79
CA PHE A 482 -5.71 9.80 -10.80
C PHE A 482 -6.68 10.99 -10.78
N ILE A 483 -7.97 10.76 -11.04
CA ILE A 483 -8.95 11.84 -11.23
C ILE A 483 -9.22 12.60 -9.94
N LEU A 484 -9.54 11.89 -8.84
CA LEU A 484 -9.83 12.51 -7.55
C LEU A 484 -8.61 13.29 -7.03
N PRO A 485 -7.39 12.72 -7.01
CA PRO A 485 -6.23 13.48 -6.57
C PRO A 485 -5.93 14.69 -7.45
N ALA A 486 -6.03 14.56 -8.77
CA ALA A 486 -5.82 15.67 -9.70
C ALA A 486 -6.90 16.76 -9.56
N LEU A 487 -8.16 16.39 -9.32
CA LEU A 487 -9.25 17.34 -9.10
C LEU A 487 -9.07 18.09 -7.78
N VAL A 488 -8.77 17.39 -6.69
CA VAL A 488 -8.54 18.00 -5.38
C VAL A 488 -7.29 18.89 -5.42
N PHE A 489 -6.23 18.46 -6.11
CA PHE A 489 -5.05 19.27 -6.37
C PHE A 489 -5.39 20.51 -7.21
N GLY A 490 -6.16 20.36 -8.28
CA GLY A 490 -6.64 21.47 -9.12
C GLY A 490 -7.46 22.50 -8.33
N LEU A 491 -8.39 22.04 -7.50
CA LEU A 491 -9.18 22.89 -6.60
C LEU A 491 -8.32 23.58 -5.54
N SER A 492 -7.23 22.95 -5.11
CA SER A 492 -6.31 23.54 -4.15
C SER A 492 -5.56 24.77 -4.68
N PHE A 493 -5.43 24.93 -6.01
CA PHE A 493 -4.90 26.16 -6.64
C PHE A 493 -5.87 27.34 -6.57
N ALA A 494 -7.17 27.08 -6.47
CA ALA A 494 -8.19 28.13 -6.39
C ALA A 494 -8.29 28.77 -4.98
N GLY A 495 -7.39 28.40 -4.07
CA GLY A 495 -7.35 28.88 -2.69
C GLY A 495 -8.13 28.00 -1.72
N TRP A 496 -7.84 28.18 -0.44
CA TRP A 496 -8.45 27.40 0.64
C TRP A 496 -9.97 27.64 0.75
N GLU A 497 -10.46 28.83 0.40
CA GLU A 497 -11.88 29.19 0.41
C GLU A 497 -12.70 28.34 -0.55
N VAL A 498 -12.21 28.17 -1.79
CA VAL A 498 -12.87 27.33 -2.80
C VAL A 498 -12.82 25.86 -2.39
N LEU A 499 -11.68 25.42 -1.86
CA LEU A 499 -11.53 24.05 -1.36
C LEU A 499 -12.51 23.74 -0.24
N VAL A 500 -12.71 24.66 0.71
CA VAL A 500 -13.70 24.52 1.79
C VAL A 500 -15.12 24.63 1.23
N GLY A 501 -15.39 25.61 0.37
CA GLY A 501 -16.70 25.87 -0.21
C GLY A 501 -17.23 24.72 -1.06
N VAL A 502 -16.35 23.98 -1.76
CA VAL A 502 -16.71 22.78 -2.52
C VAL A 502 -16.60 21.52 -1.67
N GLY A 503 -15.52 21.40 -0.89
CA GLY A 503 -15.20 20.19 -0.14
C GLY A 503 -16.14 19.93 1.05
N VAL A 504 -16.51 20.95 1.82
CA VAL A 504 -17.38 20.80 2.99
C VAL A 504 -18.78 20.31 2.61
N PRO A 505 -19.47 20.86 1.60
CA PRO A 505 -20.76 20.32 1.17
C PRO A 505 -20.69 18.86 0.70
N ILE A 506 -19.64 18.48 -0.05
CA ILE A 506 -19.44 17.10 -0.51
C ILE A 506 -19.22 16.17 0.69
N LEU A 507 -18.35 16.56 1.63
CA LEU A 507 -18.07 15.78 2.82
C LEU A 507 -19.31 15.67 3.73
N ALA A 508 -20.05 16.76 3.91
CA ALA A 508 -21.29 16.77 4.68
C ALA A 508 -22.33 15.83 4.07
N LEU A 509 -22.51 15.89 2.74
CA LEU A 509 -23.40 14.97 2.03
C LEU A 509 -22.96 13.51 2.18
N PHE A 510 -21.67 13.23 2.06
CA PHE A 510 -21.11 11.89 2.27
C PHE A 510 -21.38 11.38 3.69
N VAL A 511 -21.10 12.20 4.71
CA VAL A 511 -21.38 11.88 6.11
C VAL A 511 -22.86 11.63 6.34
N ILE A 512 -23.75 12.47 5.80
CA ILE A 512 -25.20 12.28 5.89
C ILE A 512 -25.61 10.94 5.27
N ILE A 513 -25.10 10.61 4.08
CA ILE A 513 -25.38 9.33 3.41
C ILE A 513 -24.89 8.16 4.26
N CYS A 514 -23.67 8.23 4.80
CA CYS A 514 -23.12 7.21 5.70
C CYS A 514 -23.97 7.04 6.95
N VAL A 515 -24.34 8.12 7.63
CA VAL A 515 -25.21 8.09 8.82
C VAL A 515 -26.56 7.46 8.47
N ILE A 516 -27.20 7.88 7.37
CA ILE A 516 -28.46 7.30 6.93
C ILE A 516 -28.31 5.80 6.66
N ASN A 517 -27.28 5.37 5.95
CA ASN A 517 -27.03 3.94 5.67
C ASN A 517 -26.82 3.13 6.96
N VAL A 518 -26.09 3.67 7.93
CA VAL A 518 -25.91 3.04 9.24
C VAL A 518 -27.23 2.96 9.98
N MET A 519 -28.04 4.03 9.99
CA MET A 519 -29.36 4.04 10.62
C MET A 519 -30.35 3.11 9.92
N GLN A 520 -30.33 2.99 8.59
CA GLN A 520 -31.13 2.01 7.84
C GLN A 520 -30.81 0.58 8.27
N ALA A 521 -29.52 0.28 8.51
CA ALA A 521 -29.08 -1.06 8.89
C ALA A 521 -29.33 -1.39 10.37
N GLN A 522 -29.14 -0.42 11.28
CA GLN A 522 -29.14 -0.66 12.73
C GLN A 522 -30.43 -0.20 13.42
N PHE A 523 -31.02 0.90 12.96
CA PHE A 523 -32.12 1.59 13.63
C PHE A 523 -33.23 2.04 12.66
N PRO A 524 -33.73 1.16 11.76
CA PRO A 524 -34.65 1.57 10.68
C PRO A 524 -35.97 2.16 11.20
N ARG A 525 -36.37 1.84 12.44
CA ARG A 525 -37.58 2.38 13.07
C ARG A 525 -37.52 3.89 13.32
N PHE A 526 -36.33 4.43 13.61
CA PHE A 526 -36.13 5.87 13.88
C PHE A 526 -36.03 6.71 12.59
N LEU A 527 -35.93 6.07 11.43
CA LEU A 527 -35.94 6.77 10.15
C LEU A 527 -37.36 6.98 9.61
N PRO A 528 -37.67 8.17 9.06
CA PRO A 528 -38.87 8.38 8.26
C PRO A 528 -38.98 7.35 7.14
N VAL A 529 -40.20 6.91 6.80
CA VAL A 529 -40.45 5.81 5.84
C VAL A 529 -39.71 6.02 4.51
N LYS A 530 -39.67 7.26 4.00
CA LYS A 530 -38.96 7.62 2.75
C LYS A 530 -37.46 7.37 2.81
N LEU A 531 -36.82 7.59 3.96
CA LEU A 531 -35.36 7.45 4.11
C LEU A 531 -34.95 6.02 4.47
N ARG A 532 -35.89 5.12 4.80
CA ARG A 532 -35.57 3.72 5.13
C ARG A 532 -34.96 2.94 3.97
N THR A 533 -35.21 3.38 2.74
CA THR A 533 -34.59 2.86 1.52
C THR A 533 -34.29 4.02 0.57
N TRP A 534 -33.28 3.87 -0.30
CA TRP A 534 -32.99 4.87 -1.33
C TRP A 534 -33.90 4.79 -2.56
N ASN A 535 -34.95 3.96 -2.53
CA ASN A 535 -35.83 3.70 -3.68
C ASN A 535 -36.63 4.93 -4.13
N PHE A 536 -36.71 5.98 -3.31
CA PHE A 536 -37.35 7.25 -3.70
C PHE A 536 -36.49 8.06 -4.69
N LEU A 537 -35.19 7.79 -4.77
CA LEU A 537 -34.29 8.43 -5.74
C LEU A 537 -34.37 7.70 -7.09
N PRO A 538 -34.12 8.40 -8.22
CA PRO A 538 -33.97 7.75 -9.51
C PRO A 538 -32.89 6.65 -9.48
N ALA A 539 -33.08 5.58 -10.26
CA ALA A 539 -32.19 4.41 -10.30
C ALA A 539 -30.68 4.74 -10.43
N PRO A 540 -30.24 5.72 -11.25
CA PRO A 540 -28.83 6.07 -11.38
C PRO A 540 -28.17 6.63 -10.11
N PHE A 541 -28.95 7.13 -9.13
CA PHE A 541 -28.39 7.70 -7.90
C PHE A 541 -28.21 6.68 -6.77
N HIS A 542 -28.81 5.49 -6.87
CA HIS A 542 -28.77 4.48 -5.81
C HIS A 542 -28.47 3.05 -6.30
N SER A 543 -28.34 2.85 -7.62
CA SER A 543 -28.03 1.56 -8.22
C SER A 543 -27.00 1.68 -9.34
N LEU A 544 -26.06 0.75 -9.38
CA LEU A 544 -25.08 0.64 -10.47
C LEU A 544 -25.63 -0.05 -11.73
N LYS A 545 -26.83 -0.65 -11.66
CA LYS A 545 -27.43 -1.41 -12.79
C LYS A 545 -27.57 -0.58 -14.08
N PRO A 546 -28.02 0.69 -14.06
CA PRO A 546 -28.13 1.47 -15.29
C PRO A 546 -26.78 1.71 -15.96
N TYR A 547 -25.74 1.99 -15.17
CA TYR A 547 -24.38 2.19 -15.68
C TYR A 547 -23.78 0.89 -16.20
N ASP A 548 -24.06 -0.24 -15.55
CA ASP A 548 -23.60 -1.55 -16.00
C ASP A 548 -24.08 -1.87 -17.42
N ILE A 549 -25.34 -1.56 -17.75
CA ILE A 549 -25.88 -1.74 -19.11
C ILE A 549 -25.09 -0.90 -20.13
N VAL A 550 -24.73 0.33 -19.78
CA VAL A 550 -23.96 1.23 -20.66
C VAL A 550 -22.52 0.73 -20.80
N CYS A 551 -21.85 0.45 -19.68
CA CYS A 551 -20.46 0.00 -19.65
C CYS A 551 -20.29 -1.33 -20.40
N VAL A 552 -21.19 -2.30 -20.22
CA VAL A 552 -21.15 -3.56 -20.97
C VAL A 552 -21.28 -3.31 -22.47
N LYS A 553 -22.24 -2.48 -22.91
CA LYS A 553 -22.42 -2.14 -24.34
C LYS A 553 -21.22 -1.43 -24.94
N VAL A 554 -20.59 -0.52 -24.18
CA VAL A 554 -19.41 0.25 -24.63
C VAL A 554 -18.15 -0.62 -24.64
N LEU A 555 -18.03 -1.60 -23.73
CA LEU A 555 -16.87 -2.48 -23.61
C LEU A 555 -16.99 -3.79 -24.43
N GLU A 556 -18.18 -4.12 -24.93
CA GLU A 556 -18.45 -5.27 -25.83
C GLU A 556 -17.80 -5.23 -27.25
N PRO A 557 -17.45 -4.10 -27.90
CA PRO A 557 -17.05 -4.14 -29.31
C PRO A 557 -15.68 -4.75 -29.62
N CYS A 558 -14.90 -5.23 -28.63
CA CYS A 558 -13.55 -5.76 -28.84
C CYS A 558 -13.45 -7.28 -28.99
N GLY A 559 -14.53 -7.96 -29.38
CA GLY A 559 -14.49 -9.35 -29.86
C GLY A 559 -13.94 -9.45 -31.29
N LYS A 560 -12.68 -9.07 -31.54
CA LYS A 560 -12.04 -9.36 -32.84
C LYS A 560 -11.73 -10.86 -32.92
N PHE A 561 -12.50 -11.53 -33.78
CA PHE A 561 -12.33 -12.88 -34.29
C PHE A 561 -10.85 -13.28 -34.48
N CYS A 562 -10.35 -14.25 -33.71
CA CYS A 562 -9.11 -14.97 -34.04
C CYS A 562 -9.45 -16.08 -35.05
N LYS A 563 -8.99 -15.93 -36.31
CA LYS A 563 -9.26 -16.91 -37.38
C LYS A 563 -8.65 -18.30 -37.13
N CYS A 564 -7.68 -18.45 -36.22
CA CYS A 564 -7.01 -19.73 -35.98
C CYS A 564 -7.72 -20.65 -34.98
N CYS A 565 -8.56 -20.14 -34.06
CA CYS A 565 -9.02 -20.94 -32.91
C CYS A 565 -10.53 -21.22 -32.84
N ARG A 566 -11.38 -20.64 -33.72
CA ARG A 566 -12.86 -20.78 -33.70
C ARG A 566 -13.52 -20.66 -32.29
N GLN A 567 -12.87 -20.00 -31.34
CA GLN A 567 -13.39 -19.72 -30.00
C GLN A 567 -13.33 -18.22 -29.74
N VAL A 568 -14.43 -17.69 -29.22
CA VAL A 568 -14.58 -16.30 -28.79
C VAL A 568 -13.97 -16.17 -27.39
N THR A 569 -12.74 -15.68 -27.27
CA THR A 569 -12.14 -15.35 -25.97
C THR A 569 -12.29 -13.86 -25.67
N CYS A 570 -13.52 -13.43 -25.36
CA CYS A 570 -13.75 -12.25 -24.53
C CYS A 570 -13.91 -12.71 -23.06
N HIS A 571 -12.79 -12.89 -22.35
CA HIS A 571 -12.79 -13.33 -20.95
C HIS A 571 -13.35 -12.30 -19.95
N PHE A 572 -13.69 -11.08 -20.37
CA PHE A 572 -14.17 -10.05 -19.46
C PHE A 572 -15.67 -10.11 -19.11
N TYR A 573 -16.51 -10.69 -19.98
CA TYR A 573 -17.97 -10.62 -19.79
C TYR A 573 -18.77 -11.88 -20.10
N HIS A 574 -18.19 -12.90 -20.76
CA HIS A 574 -18.91 -14.13 -21.09
C HIS A 574 -18.83 -15.20 -20.00
N LEU A 575 -19.45 -14.92 -18.85
CA LEU A 575 -19.99 -15.94 -17.94
C LEU A 575 -21.21 -15.29 -17.31
N ARG A 576 -22.36 -15.40 -17.98
CA ARG A 576 -23.66 -15.03 -17.42
C ARG A 576 -24.19 -16.19 -16.60
#